data_AF-A0A8C2VSS7-F1
#
_entry.id   AF-A0A8C2VSS7-F1
#
_cell.length_a   1.000
_cell.length_b   1.000
_cell.length_c   1.000
_cell.angle_alpha   90.00
_cell.angle_beta   90.00
_cell.angle_gamma   90.00
#
_symmetry.space_group_name_H-M   'P 1'
#
loop_
_entity.id
_entity.type
_entity.pdbx_description
1 polymer ?
#
loop_
_entity_poly.entity_id
_entity_poly.type
_entity_poly.pdbx_seq_one_letter_code
_entity_poly.pdbx_strand_id
1 'polypeptide(L)'
;MQIFPWGLVIAAAVVLPAFYFITENPFDSTSFLSLEEKKMVAWQRARMQINPGITEHLRNFKDMQRNSEPLKNVNTQILIGVPPVEKKLLTIGISSVQHPQGSYVLDTLQSLFFASSSPEQKLFVVLIHLASPSSTWLGQMTSNISTLFKSYIQARQLLVINTPQKSYLPLKKLPGPFSDSPAFVAFYSKQNMDYAFLMNFAANYSDYFLMIEDDVKCLPGFVTQIVSILSAWERRLWVTLEFCPLGFIGKLFHTRDLPYFVHFLLLFYQEMPCDYLLSHFLNLLKQNPIQFSPSLFQHVDKFNSFKEVEENIGYPSNPAATLYTNLNVTDNSNLMSAYSLDNSYFYIEEAKAGSYLTVFLHIPAIVFHVQVLTGSELKEENQLEEGQVELGYDSTNRVTDCDDYVLLGMLINGTLNKHVLSEDSGKKVKCVRLFVTATVSSGLIVRHINLWVR
;
A
#
# COMPACT_ATOMS: atom_id res chain seq x y z
N MET A 1 -8.96 62.91 -62.27
CA MET A 1 -9.82 63.89 -61.59
C MET A 1 -10.45 63.17 -60.40
N GLN A 2 -9.92 63.34 -59.18
CA GLN A 2 -10.43 64.28 -58.17
C GLN A 2 -11.86 63.89 -57.72
N ILE A 3 -12.26 63.63 -56.48
CA ILE A 3 -11.84 64.03 -55.10
C ILE A 3 -12.63 63.11 -54.13
N PHE A 4 -12.03 62.67 -53.01
CA PHE A 4 -12.71 62.32 -51.73
C PHE A 4 -12.81 63.62 -50.91
N PRO A 5 -13.84 63.93 -50.08
CA PRO A 5 -13.81 63.44 -48.68
C PRO A 5 -15.13 63.44 -47.83
N TRP A 6 -15.14 62.53 -46.84
CA TRP A 6 -15.48 62.68 -45.40
C TRP A 6 -16.89 63.05 -44.85
N GLY A 7 -17.28 62.32 -43.79
CA GLY A 7 -18.02 62.83 -42.61
C GLY A 7 -19.26 62.02 -42.18
N LEU A 8 -19.12 61.04 -41.26
CA LEU A 8 -19.67 61.02 -39.87
C LEU A 8 -21.21 61.27 -39.78
N VAL A 9 -22.04 60.38 -39.20
CA VAL A 9 -22.41 60.39 -37.77
C VAL A 9 -23.44 59.25 -37.45
N ILE A 10 -23.09 58.38 -36.48
CA ILE A 10 -23.85 57.89 -35.29
C ILE A 10 -25.24 57.18 -35.43
N ALA A 11 -25.19 55.88 -35.10
CA ALA A 11 -26.00 55.09 -34.13
C ALA A 11 -27.51 54.78 -34.28
N ALA A 12 -27.82 53.63 -33.64
CA ALA A 12 -29.10 53.02 -33.28
C ALA A 12 -29.84 52.32 -34.43
N ALA A 13 -30.50 51.18 -34.29
CA ALA A 13 -30.65 50.11 -33.30
C ALA A 13 -31.76 49.20 -33.90
N VAL A 14 -31.91 47.95 -33.44
CA VAL A 14 -33.20 47.18 -33.47
C VAL A 14 -33.57 46.61 -34.87
N VAL A 15 -33.93 45.35 -35.12
CA VAL A 15 -34.08 44.09 -34.35
C VAL A 15 -34.73 43.07 -35.32
N LEU A 16 -34.46 41.77 -35.07
CA LEU A 16 -35.22 40.58 -35.49
C LEU A 16 -35.08 40.03 -36.94
N PRO A 17 -35.17 38.69 -37.06
CA PRO A 17 -34.19 37.88 -37.76
C PRO A 17 -34.83 37.04 -38.88
N ALA A 18 -33.95 36.46 -39.70
CA ALA A 18 -34.27 35.42 -40.66
C ALA A 18 -34.90 34.20 -39.95
N PHE A 19 -36.23 34.11 -39.99
CA PHE A 19 -36.95 32.86 -39.85
C PHE A 19 -37.18 32.26 -41.25
N TYR A 20 -37.12 30.92 -41.32
CA TYR A 20 -37.27 30.01 -42.47
C TYR A 20 -35.98 29.68 -43.23
N PHE A 21 -35.50 28.44 -43.39
CA PHE A 21 -36.02 27.08 -43.17
C PHE A 21 -34.80 26.15 -42.88
N ILE A 22 -34.81 25.35 -41.82
CA ILE A 22 -34.01 24.11 -41.74
C ILE A 22 -35.02 22.98 -41.88
N THR A 23 -34.95 22.25 -43.00
CA THR A 23 -35.74 21.03 -43.21
C THR A 23 -35.29 19.95 -42.23
N GLU A 24 -36.18 19.54 -41.34
CA GLU A 24 -35.97 18.41 -40.43
C GLU A 24 -35.80 17.10 -41.23
N ASN A 25 -34.78 16.33 -40.87
CA ASN A 25 -34.44 15.06 -41.50
C ASN A 25 -35.32 13.94 -40.88
N PRO A 26 -36.15 13.23 -41.65
CA PRO A 26 -37.18 12.32 -41.11
C PRO A 26 -36.63 11.01 -40.50
N PHE A 27 -35.31 10.81 -40.47
CA PHE A 27 -34.66 9.66 -39.83
C PHE A 27 -33.83 10.02 -38.58
N ASP A 28 -34.00 11.22 -38.03
CA ASP A 28 -33.31 11.59 -36.79
C ASP A 28 -33.94 10.88 -35.58
N SER A 29 -33.29 9.79 -35.15
CA SER A 29 -33.62 9.03 -33.93
C SER A 29 -33.62 9.85 -32.63
N THR A 30 -33.23 11.14 -32.67
CA THR A 30 -33.25 12.05 -31.53
C THR A 30 -34.43 13.03 -31.52
N SER A 31 -35.41 12.88 -32.43
CA SER A 31 -36.56 13.79 -32.54
C SER A 31 -37.38 13.95 -31.25
N PHE A 32 -37.40 12.92 -30.40
CA PHE A 32 -38.12 12.89 -29.11
C PHE A 32 -37.39 13.56 -27.93
N LEU A 33 -36.13 13.99 -28.11
CA LEU A 33 -35.33 14.58 -27.02
C LEU A 33 -35.53 16.10 -26.94
N SER A 34 -35.63 16.61 -25.72
CA SER A 34 -35.61 18.05 -25.45
C SER A 34 -34.32 18.72 -25.91
N LEU A 35 -34.32 20.04 -26.09
CA LEU A 35 -33.14 20.78 -26.55
C LEU A 35 -31.94 20.63 -25.61
N GLU A 36 -32.17 20.51 -24.30
CA GLU A 36 -31.13 20.24 -23.31
C GLU A 36 -30.57 18.82 -23.41
N GLU A 37 -31.42 17.82 -23.62
CA GLU A 37 -30.97 16.44 -23.83
C GLU A 37 -30.19 16.29 -25.14
N LYS A 38 -30.62 16.95 -26.22
CA LYS A 38 -29.86 17.02 -27.49
C LYS A 38 -28.49 17.66 -27.30
N LYS A 39 -28.40 18.74 -26.51
CA LYS A 39 -27.13 19.38 -26.15
C LYS A 39 -26.26 18.47 -25.30
N MET A 40 -26.84 17.74 -24.34
CA MET A 40 -26.11 16.82 -23.48
C MET A 40 -25.55 15.62 -24.26
N VAL A 41 -26.33 15.04 -25.18
CA VAL A 41 -25.89 13.98 -26.10
C VAL A 41 -24.82 14.49 -27.06
N ALA A 42 -24.98 15.70 -27.60
CA ALA A 42 -23.96 16.32 -28.45
C ALA A 42 -22.66 16.58 -27.67
N TRP A 43 -22.76 17.04 -26.42
CA TRP A 43 -21.61 17.27 -25.55
C TRP A 43 -20.92 15.96 -25.14
N GLN A 44 -21.67 14.90 -24.87
CA GLN A 44 -21.12 13.55 -24.64
C GLN A 44 -20.42 12.99 -25.90
N ARG A 45 -21.00 13.17 -27.09
CA ARG A 45 -20.34 12.78 -28.36
C ARG A 45 -19.07 13.60 -28.62
N ALA A 46 -19.11 14.91 -28.40
CA ALA A 46 -17.94 15.77 -28.51
C ALA A 46 -16.86 15.35 -27.50
N ARG A 47 -17.23 15.05 -26.26
CA ARG A 47 -16.31 14.55 -25.22
C ARG A 47 -15.70 13.19 -25.57
N MET A 48 -16.48 12.27 -26.18
CA MET A 48 -15.96 11.01 -26.72
C MET A 48 -15.00 11.23 -27.89
N GLN A 49 -15.20 12.28 -28.69
CA GLN A 49 -14.32 12.64 -29.81
C GLN A 49 -13.03 13.36 -29.37
N ILE A 50 -13.03 14.02 -28.21
CA ILE A 50 -11.92 14.88 -27.75
C ILE A 50 -10.91 14.14 -26.86
N ASN A 51 -11.28 13.01 -26.23
CA ASN A 51 -10.36 12.26 -25.37
C ASN A 51 -9.96 10.90 -26.01
N PRO A 52 -8.75 10.78 -26.59
CA PRO A 52 -8.31 9.55 -27.25
C PRO A 52 -8.31 8.34 -26.30
N GLY A 53 -7.98 8.53 -25.00
CA GLY A 53 -7.99 7.46 -24.01
C GLY A 53 -9.39 6.85 -23.78
N ILE A 54 -10.46 7.65 -23.81
CA ILE A 54 -11.83 7.13 -23.66
C ILE A 54 -12.20 6.22 -24.84
N THR A 55 -11.81 6.58 -26.06
CA THR A 55 -12.09 5.78 -27.25
C THR A 55 -11.30 4.46 -27.22
N GLU A 56 -10.06 4.50 -26.72
CA GLU A 56 -9.21 3.33 -26.54
C GLU A 56 -9.74 2.38 -25.45
N HIS A 57 -10.09 2.89 -24.26
CA HIS A 57 -10.72 2.08 -23.22
C HIS A 57 -12.04 1.45 -23.69
N LEU A 58 -12.86 2.18 -24.45
CA LEU A 58 -14.09 1.63 -25.02
C LEU A 58 -13.81 0.54 -26.05
N ARG A 59 -12.73 0.64 -26.83
CA ARG A 59 -12.30 -0.42 -27.74
C ARG A 59 -11.82 -1.63 -26.95
N ASN A 60 -10.94 -1.44 -25.97
CA ASN A 60 -10.41 -2.50 -25.10
C ASN A 60 -11.54 -3.22 -24.38
N PHE A 61 -12.46 -2.46 -23.78
CA PHE A 61 -13.64 -3.00 -23.12
C PHE A 61 -14.50 -3.81 -24.09
N LYS A 62 -14.78 -3.29 -25.29
CA LYS A 62 -15.54 -4.03 -26.32
C LYS A 62 -14.83 -5.29 -26.79
N ASP A 63 -13.51 -5.25 -26.94
CA ASP A 63 -12.70 -6.40 -27.33
C ASP A 63 -12.70 -7.46 -26.22
N MET A 64 -12.61 -7.05 -24.95
CA MET A 64 -12.73 -7.94 -23.77
C MET A 64 -14.15 -8.51 -23.59
N GLN A 65 -15.19 -7.76 -23.96
CA GLN A 65 -16.57 -8.26 -23.94
C GLN A 65 -16.86 -9.23 -25.08
N ARG A 66 -16.31 -8.97 -26.27
CA ARG A 66 -16.49 -9.82 -27.46
C ARG A 66 -15.66 -11.08 -27.38
N ASN A 67 -14.47 -10.98 -26.80
CA ASN A 67 -13.53 -12.06 -26.64
C ASN A 67 -13.34 -12.33 -25.15
N SER A 68 -13.72 -13.52 -24.66
CA SER A 68 -13.28 -14.00 -23.33
C SER A 68 -11.76 -14.30 -23.28
N GLU A 69 -10.97 -13.67 -24.15
CA GLU A 69 -9.65 -14.12 -24.63
C GLU A 69 -8.41 -13.27 -24.32
N PRO A 70 -8.43 -12.12 -23.61
CA PRO A 70 -7.18 -11.43 -23.27
C PRO A 70 -6.18 -12.38 -22.59
N LEU A 71 -6.72 -13.34 -21.84
CA LEU A 71 -5.97 -14.35 -21.09
C LEU A 71 -5.92 -15.72 -21.80
N LYS A 72 -6.79 -16.03 -22.78
CA LYS A 72 -6.72 -17.32 -23.52
C LYS A 72 -5.44 -17.45 -24.35
N ASN A 73 -4.92 -16.32 -24.83
CA ASN A 73 -3.67 -16.27 -25.60
C ASN A 73 -2.43 -16.09 -24.71
N VAL A 74 -2.61 -15.97 -23.38
CA VAL A 74 -1.50 -15.91 -22.43
C VAL A 74 -1.05 -17.33 -22.15
N ASN A 75 0.03 -17.72 -22.84
CA ASN A 75 0.66 -19.00 -22.57
C ASN A 75 1.58 -18.84 -21.34
N THR A 76 1.16 -19.35 -20.19
CA THR A 76 2.00 -19.42 -19.00
C THR A 76 2.49 -20.85 -18.82
N GLN A 77 3.81 -21.03 -18.81
CA GLN A 77 4.46 -22.33 -18.69
C GLN A 77 5.00 -22.54 -17.29
N ILE A 78 4.85 -23.76 -16.77
CA ILE A 78 5.47 -24.18 -15.52
C ILE A 78 6.92 -24.57 -15.81
N LEU A 79 7.86 -23.95 -15.11
CA LEU A 79 9.28 -24.24 -15.20
C LEU A 79 9.75 -25.21 -14.11
N ILE A 80 9.23 -25.05 -12.90
CA ILE A 80 9.63 -25.85 -11.73
C ILE A 80 8.39 -26.18 -10.92
N GLY A 81 8.31 -27.41 -10.44
CA GLY A 81 7.27 -27.87 -9.52
C GLY A 81 6.03 -28.38 -10.24
N VAL A 82 5.05 -28.79 -9.43
CA VAL A 82 3.77 -29.31 -9.89
C VAL A 82 2.69 -28.59 -9.09
N PRO A 83 1.58 -28.15 -9.72
CA PRO A 83 0.49 -27.55 -8.99
C PRO A 83 -0.05 -28.47 -7.88
N PRO A 84 -0.62 -27.91 -6.81
CA PRO A 84 -1.16 -28.70 -5.72
C PRO A 84 -2.34 -29.55 -6.21
N VAL A 85 -2.46 -30.78 -5.71
CA VAL A 85 -3.57 -31.70 -6.08
C VAL A 85 -4.87 -31.24 -5.43
N GLU A 86 -4.76 -30.81 -4.18
CA GLU A 86 -5.87 -30.29 -3.39
C GLU A 86 -5.74 -28.77 -3.29
N LYS A 87 -6.88 -28.09 -3.29
CA LYS A 87 -6.94 -26.64 -3.11
C LYS A 87 -6.30 -26.26 -1.78
N LYS A 88 -5.33 -25.35 -1.81
CA LYS A 88 -4.66 -24.80 -0.61
C LYS A 88 -5.50 -23.70 0.01
N LEU A 89 -5.19 -23.32 1.25
CA LEU A 89 -5.80 -22.13 1.84
C LEU A 89 -5.31 -20.88 1.12
N LEU A 90 -3.99 -20.79 0.91
CA LEU A 90 -3.33 -19.57 0.44
C LEU A 90 -2.38 -19.84 -0.74
N THR A 91 -2.42 -18.98 -1.76
CA THR A 91 -1.33 -18.85 -2.74
C THR A 91 -0.60 -17.56 -2.44
N ILE A 92 0.72 -17.63 -2.25
CA ILE A 92 1.58 -16.44 -2.10
C ILE A 92 2.23 -16.17 -3.45
N GLY A 93 1.78 -15.13 -4.14
CA GLY A 93 2.24 -14.74 -5.46
C GLY A 93 3.40 -13.76 -5.40
N ILE A 94 4.46 -14.04 -6.17
CA ILE A 94 5.62 -13.17 -6.35
C ILE A 94 5.89 -13.05 -7.85
N SER A 95 6.03 -11.83 -8.37
CA SER A 95 6.53 -11.62 -9.74
C SER A 95 7.91 -10.99 -9.68
N SER A 96 8.87 -11.57 -10.37
CA SER A 96 10.27 -11.13 -10.35
C SER A 96 10.81 -10.92 -11.76
N VAL A 97 11.61 -9.87 -11.92
CA VAL A 97 12.32 -9.51 -13.15
C VAL A 97 13.83 -9.48 -12.87
N GLN A 98 14.62 -9.38 -13.95
CA GLN A 98 16.05 -9.19 -13.79
C GLN A 98 16.34 -7.77 -13.30
N HIS A 99 16.95 -7.64 -12.12
CA HIS A 99 17.39 -6.36 -11.57
C HIS A 99 18.89 -6.13 -11.84
N PRO A 100 19.35 -4.87 -11.98
CA PRO A 100 20.76 -4.55 -12.18
C PRO A 100 21.66 -4.97 -11.00
N GLN A 101 21.11 -4.94 -9.78
CA GLN A 101 21.86 -5.11 -8.52
C GLN A 101 21.89 -6.56 -8.01
N GLY A 102 21.27 -7.50 -8.73
CA GLY A 102 21.17 -8.91 -8.32
C GLY A 102 19.74 -9.44 -8.46
N SER A 103 19.40 -10.46 -7.68
CA SER A 103 18.03 -10.98 -7.65
C SER A 103 17.54 -11.12 -6.21
N TYR A 104 16.62 -10.25 -5.83
CA TYR A 104 16.04 -10.21 -4.49
C TYR A 104 15.13 -11.41 -4.19
N VAL A 105 14.59 -12.06 -5.23
CA VAL A 105 13.61 -13.15 -5.07
C VAL A 105 14.14 -14.32 -4.26
N LEU A 106 15.44 -14.61 -4.35
CA LEU A 106 16.06 -15.71 -3.59
C LEU A 106 16.05 -15.41 -2.09
N ASP A 107 16.39 -14.18 -1.70
CA ASP A 107 16.40 -13.74 -0.31
C ASP A 107 14.97 -13.67 0.24
N THR A 108 14.02 -13.18 -0.58
CA THR A 108 12.59 -13.16 -0.24
C THR A 108 12.04 -14.56 0.01
N LEU A 109 12.37 -15.54 -0.85
CA LEU A 109 11.96 -16.93 -0.64
C LEU A 109 12.58 -17.52 0.62
N GLN A 110 13.86 -17.26 0.87
CA GLN A 110 14.53 -17.73 2.06
C GLN A 110 13.85 -17.16 3.32
N SER A 111 13.57 -15.85 3.33
CA SER A 111 12.85 -15.19 4.42
C SER A 111 11.45 -15.78 4.62
N LEU A 112 10.67 -15.96 3.55
CA LEU A 112 9.31 -16.49 3.59
C LEU A 112 9.26 -17.90 4.19
N PHE A 113 10.10 -18.81 3.71
CA PHE A 113 10.09 -20.20 4.19
C PHE A 113 10.69 -20.31 5.60
N PHE A 114 11.70 -19.50 5.94
CA PHE A 114 12.28 -19.47 7.29
C PHE A 114 11.29 -18.91 8.32
N ALA A 115 10.52 -17.89 7.95
CA ALA A 115 9.50 -17.27 8.80
C ALA A 115 8.26 -18.17 9.00
N SER A 116 8.14 -19.27 8.27
CA SER A 116 6.99 -20.18 8.28
C SER A 116 7.34 -21.52 8.92
N SER A 117 6.57 -21.93 9.92
CA SER A 117 6.68 -23.26 10.53
C SER A 117 6.18 -24.37 9.59
N SER A 118 6.57 -25.64 9.84
CA SER A 118 6.12 -26.77 9.01
C SER A 118 4.58 -26.90 8.90
N PRO A 119 3.77 -26.66 9.96
CA PRO A 119 2.31 -26.59 9.83
C PRO A 119 1.83 -25.45 8.92
N GLU A 120 2.39 -24.26 9.04
CA GLU A 120 2.03 -23.11 8.19
C GLU A 120 2.35 -23.37 6.73
N GLN A 121 3.52 -23.95 6.43
CA GLN A 121 3.93 -24.30 5.07
C GLN A 121 3.00 -25.31 4.38
N LYS A 122 2.15 -26.04 5.12
CA LYS A 122 1.15 -26.94 4.52
C LYS A 122 -0.09 -26.18 4.04
N LEU A 123 -0.35 -25.00 4.58
CA LEU A 123 -1.52 -24.17 4.28
C LEU A 123 -1.36 -23.39 2.98
N PHE A 124 -0.12 -23.10 2.57
CA PHE A 124 0.16 -22.27 1.40
C PHE A 124 0.97 -22.98 0.30
N VAL A 125 0.91 -22.40 -0.89
CA VAL A 125 1.85 -22.63 -1.99
C VAL A 125 2.42 -21.28 -2.45
N VAL A 126 3.73 -21.22 -2.67
CA VAL A 126 4.39 -20.04 -3.26
C VAL A 126 4.38 -20.19 -4.77
N LEU A 127 3.87 -19.19 -5.47
CA LEU A 127 3.82 -19.10 -6.91
C LEU A 127 4.72 -17.96 -7.38
N ILE A 128 5.79 -18.29 -8.10
CA ILE A 128 6.73 -17.31 -8.64
C ILE A 128 6.50 -17.16 -10.14
N HIS A 129 6.30 -15.93 -10.59
CA HIS A 129 6.35 -15.56 -11.99
C HIS A 129 7.69 -14.92 -12.34
N LEU A 130 8.54 -15.64 -13.08
CA LEU A 130 9.79 -15.11 -13.62
C LEU A 130 9.49 -14.39 -14.94
N ALA A 131 9.33 -13.07 -14.87
CA ALA A 131 8.81 -12.22 -15.94
C ALA A 131 9.91 -11.51 -16.76
N SER A 132 11.11 -12.08 -16.85
CA SER A 132 12.22 -11.51 -17.62
C SER A 132 12.24 -12.03 -19.08
N PRO A 133 12.58 -11.18 -20.07
CA PRO A 133 12.83 -11.62 -21.44
C PRO A 133 14.18 -12.32 -21.62
N SER A 134 15.10 -12.22 -20.64
CA SER A 134 16.45 -12.78 -20.73
C SER A 134 16.45 -14.29 -20.49
N SER A 135 16.73 -15.08 -21.53
CA SER A 135 16.81 -16.54 -21.44
C SER A 135 17.97 -17.03 -20.57
N THR A 136 19.09 -16.30 -20.56
CA THR A 136 20.26 -16.60 -19.73
C THR A 136 19.93 -16.42 -18.25
N TRP A 137 19.33 -15.28 -17.89
CA TRP A 137 18.88 -15.02 -16.52
C TRP A 137 17.80 -16.02 -16.10
N LEU A 138 16.84 -16.33 -16.98
CA LEU A 138 15.78 -17.30 -16.69
C LEU A 138 16.35 -18.69 -16.38
N GLY A 139 17.32 -19.16 -17.18
CA GLY A 139 17.99 -20.44 -16.96
C GLY A 139 18.78 -20.47 -15.65
N GLN A 140 19.54 -19.40 -15.36
CA GLN A 140 20.28 -19.26 -14.10
C GLN A 140 19.34 -19.25 -12.89
N MET A 141 18.28 -18.44 -12.93
CA MET A 141 17.33 -18.33 -11.84
C MET A 141 16.59 -19.65 -11.58
N THR A 142 16.18 -20.32 -12.66
CA THR A 142 15.55 -21.65 -12.59
C THR A 142 16.49 -22.66 -11.93
N SER A 143 17.78 -22.66 -12.30
CA SER A 143 18.80 -23.54 -11.70
C SER A 143 19.02 -23.24 -10.21
N ASN A 144 19.14 -21.96 -9.85
CA ASN A 144 19.33 -21.53 -8.47
C ASN A 144 18.14 -21.92 -7.59
N ILE A 145 16.91 -21.64 -8.05
CA ILE A 145 15.70 -22.00 -7.31
C ILE A 145 15.58 -23.51 -7.16
N SER A 146 15.83 -24.28 -8.24
CA SER A 146 15.79 -25.74 -8.21
C SER A 146 16.77 -26.36 -7.21
N THR A 147 17.93 -25.72 -7.04
CA THR A 147 18.99 -26.21 -6.14
C THR A 147 18.72 -25.82 -4.69
N LEU A 148 18.43 -24.53 -4.44
CA LEU A 148 18.28 -23.98 -3.10
C LEU A 148 16.96 -24.37 -2.41
N PHE A 149 15.88 -24.51 -3.19
CA PHE A 149 14.52 -24.75 -2.66
C PHE A 149 13.98 -26.14 -3.00
N LYS A 150 14.88 -27.10 -3.29
CA LYS A 150 14.53 -28.46 -3.72
C LYS A 150 13.51 -29.15 -2.81
N SER A 151 13.66 -29.02 -1.49
CA SER A 151 12.75 -29.61 -0.50
C SER A 151 11.33 -29.08 -0.63
N TYR A 152 11.16 -27.76 -0.77
CA TYR A 152 9.86 -27.10 -0.92
C TYR A 152 9.20 -27.44 -2.26
N ILE A 153 9.99 -27.58 -3.32
CA ILE A 153 9.52 -28.03 -4.63
C ILE A 153 8.98 -29.47 -4.54
N GLN A 154 9.74 -30.37 -3.91
CA GLN A 154 9.33 -31.77 -3.70
C GLN A 154 8.08 -31.89 -2.83
N ALA A 155 7.94 -31.01 -1.85
CA ALA A 155 6.75 -30.90 -1.00
C ALA A 155 5.55 -30.23 -1.69
N ARG A 156 5.69 -29.80 -2.96
CA ARG A 156 4.68 -29.04 -3.73
C ARG A 156 4.26 -27.73 -3.05
N GLN A 157 5.20 -27.08 -2.38
CA GLN A 157 5.04 -25.80 -1.70
C GLN A 157 5.59 -24.63 -2.51
N LEU A 158 6.32 -24.92 -3.60
CA LEU A 158 6.89 -23.92 -4.50
C LEU A 158 6.63 -24.30 -5.96
N LEU A 159 6.07 -23.36 -6.71
CA LEU A 159 5.80 -23.46 -8.14
C LEU A 159 6.39 -22.25 -8.86
N VAL A 160 7.12 -22.48 -9.96
CA VAL A 160 7.70 -21.42 -10.77
C VAL A 160 7.11 -21.46 -12.17
N ILE A 161 6.62 -20.32 -12.61
CA ILE A 161 6.05 -20.11 -13.93
C ILE A 161 6.81 -19.02 -14.69
N ASN A 162 6.70 -19.07 -16.01
CA ASN A 162 7.16 -18.03 -16.90
C ASN A 162 6.08 -17.74 -17.94
N THR A 163 5.98 -16.48 -18.33
CA THR A 163 5.14 -16.07 -19.45
C THR A 163 6.06 -15.60 -20.59
N PRO A 164 6.06 -16.26 -21.77
CA PRO A 164 6.89 -15.86 -22.89
C PRO A 164 6.54 -14.47 -23.40
N GLN A 165 7.52 -13.77 -23.96
CA GLN A 165 7.36 -12.42 -24.49
C GLN A 165 6.22 -12.29 -25.52
N LYS A 166 5.92 -13.36 -26.25
CA LYS A 166 4.82 -13.41 -27.23
C LYS A 166 3.46 -13.13 -26.60
N SER A 167 3.24 -13.54 -25.34
CA SER A 167 1.97 -13.33 -24.62
C SER A 167 1.72 -11.84 -24.30
N TYR A 168 2.76 -11.00 -24.31
CA TYR A 168 2.65 -9.55 -24.10
C TYR A 168 2.35 -8.79 -25.41
N LEU A 169 2.61 -9.40 -26.58
CA LEU A 169 2.48 -8.74 -27.89
C LEU A 169 1.03 -8.38 -28.29
N PRO A 170 0.01 -9.23 -28.04
CA PRO A 170 -1.38 -8.88 -28.31
C PRO A 170 -1.82 -7.63 -27.54
N LEU A 171 -1.29 -7.46 -26.33
CA LEU A 171 -1.57 -6.30 -25.48
C LEU A 171 -0.81 -5.06 -25.95
N LYS A 172 0.39 -5.22 -26.53
CA LYS A 172 1.20 -4.13 -27.14
C LYS A 172 0.66 -3.57 -28.47
N LYS A 173 -0.19 -4.31 -29.19
CA LYS A 173 -0.73 -3.88 -30.52
C LYS A 173 -1.89 -2.89 -30.42
N LEU A 174 -2.24 -2.43 -29.23
CA LEU A 174 -3.20 -1.35 -29.02
C LEU A 174 -2.49 -0.03 -29.38
N PRO A 175 -3.02 0.76 -30.35
CA PRO A 175 -2.34 1.94 -30.86
C PRO A 175 -2.48 3.12 -29.88
N GLY A 176 -1.74 3.06 -28.78
CA GLY A 176 -1.23 4.21 -28.02
C GLY A 176 0.24 4.49 -28.39
N PRO A 177 0.86 5.60 -27.94
CA PRO A 177 2.14 6.11 -28.46
C PRO A 177 3.32 5.25 -27.98
N PHE A 178 3.40 4.01 -28.46
CA PHE A 178 4.47 3.07 -28.15
C PHE A 178 5.80 3.43 -28.84
N SER A 179 5.86 4.51 -29.63
CA SER A 179 7.13 5.08 -30.08
C SER A 179 7.77 6.02 -29.06
N ASP A 180 7.01 6.59 -28.11
CA ASP A 180 7.47 7.73 -27.28
C ASP A 180 6.93 7.74 -25.83
N SER A 181 6.51 6.61 -25.25
CA SER A 181 6.09 6.62 -23.83
C SER A 181 7.32 6.74 -22.91
N PRO A 182 7.34 7.64 -21.89
CA PRO A 182 8.41 7.70 -20.90
C PRO A 182 8.69 6.32 -20.28
N ALA A 183 9.96 5.97 -20.04
CA ALA A 183 10.36 4.63 -19.56
C ALA A 183 9.58 4.14 -18.31
N PHE A 184 9.12 5.07 -17.48
CA PHE A 184 8.25 4.82 -16.34
C PHE A 184 6.90 4.20 -16.72
N VAL A 185 6.28 4.66 -17.82
CA VAL A 185 5.02 4.12 -18.35
C VAL A 185 5.19 2.68 -18.82
N ALA A 186 6.26 2.42 -19.58
CA ALA A 186 6.57 1.08 -20.03
C ALA A 186 6.84 0.12 -18.84
N PHE A 187 7.47 0.63 -17.78
CA PHE A 187 7.76 -0.14 -16.56
C PHE A 187 6.47 -0.57 -15.86
N TYR A 188 5.61 0.36 -15.43
CA TYR A 188 4.39 -0.02 -14.71
C TYR A 188 3.40 -0.77 -15.62
N SER A 189 3.39 -0.48 -16.93
CA SER A 189 2.56 -1.21 -17.90
C SER A 189 2.90 -2.68 -17.92
N LYS A 190 4.20 -3.00 -17.95
CA LYS A 190 4.66 -4.37 -17.91
C LYS A 190 4.37 -5.00 -16.54
N GLN A 191 4.63 -4.30 -15.45
CA GLN A 191 4.38 -4.79 -14.09
C GLN A 191 2.89 -5.15 -13.88
N ASN A 192 1.98 -4.30 -14.34
CA ASN A 192 0.53 -4.54 -14.32
C ASN A 192 0.17 -5.84 -15.07
N MET A 193 0.75 -6.07 -16.25
CA MET A 193 0.57 -7.34 -16.98
C MET A 193 1.18 -8.53 -16.23
N ASP A 194 2.37 -8.38 -15.67
CA ASP A 194 3.06 -9.45 -14.95
C ASP A 194 2.22 -9.93 -13.75
N TYR A 195 1.63 -9.00 -12.99
CA TYR A 195 0.72 -9.29 -11.88
C TYR A 195 -0.60 -9.90 -12.37
N ALA A 196 -1.18 -9.36 -13.44
CA ALA A 196 -2.40 -9.92 -14.04
C ALA A 196 -2.20 -11.39 -14.47
N PHE A 197 -1.06 -11.73 -15.08
CA PHE A 197 -0.75 -13.10 -15.51
C PHE A 197 -0.52 -14.03 -14.33
N LEU A 198 0.21 -13.57 -13.30
CA LEU A 198 0.43 -14.31 -12.06
C LEU A 198 -0.90 -14.63 -11.35
N MET A 199 -1.76 -13.62 -11.15
CA MET A 199 -3.06 -13.76 -10.51
C MET A 199 -4.01 -14.65 -11.33
N ASN A 200 -4.02 -14.50 -12.65
CA ASN A 200 -4.81 -15.36 -13.53
C ASN A 200 -4.41 -16.83 -13.40
N PHE A 201 -3.10 -17.11 -13.37
CA PHE A 201 -2.61 -18.47 -13.17
C PHE A 201 -3.02 -19.01 -11.79
N ALA A 202 -2.99 -18.17 -10.74
CA ALA A 202 -3.31 -18.55 -9.37
C ALA A 202 -4.79 -18.87 -9.10
N ALA A 203 -5.71 -18.50 -9.99
CA ALA A 203 -7.15 -18.45 -9.75
C ALA A 203 -7.82 -19.78 -9.30
N ASN A 204 -7.14 -20.92 -9.47
CA ASN A 204 -7.72 -22.24 -9.16
C ASN A 204 -6.95 -23.05 -8.09
N TYR A 205 -5.89 -22.49 -7.48
CA TYR A 205 -5.03 -23.28 -6.57
C TYR A 205 -5.29 -23.06 -5.09
N SER A 206 -5.97 -21.98 -4.71
CA SER A 206 -6.24 -21.66 -3.32
C SER A 206 -7.53 -20.89 -3.08
N ASP A 207 -7.98 -20.81 -1.83
CA ASP A 207 -9.13 -20.00 -1.43
C ASP A 207 -8.81 -18.49 -1.42
N TYR A 208 -7.58 -18.16 -1.02
CA TYR A 208 -7.07 -16.80 -0.95
C TYR A 208 -5.77 -16.65 -1.73
N PHE A 209 -5.51 -15.44 -2.22
CA PHE A 209 -4.29 -15.06 -2.91
C PHE A 209 -3.66 -13.85 -2.24
N LEU A 210 -2.40 -13.99 -1.82
CA LEU A 210 -1.60 -12.91 -1.25
C LEU A 210 -0.56 -12.47 -2.27
N MET A 211 -0.59 -11.19 -2.62
CA MET A 211 0.44 -10.57 -3.44
C MET A 211 1.57 -10.02 -2.56
N ILE A 212 2.82 -10.37 -2.87
CA ILE A 212 4.02 -9.71 -2.31
C ILE A 212 5.02 -9.40 -3.43
N GLU A 213 5.93 -8.46 -3.17
CA GLU A 213 7.01 -8.10 -4.10
C GLU A 213 8.22 -9.05 -3.94
N ASP A 214 9.18 -8.99 -4.88
CA ASP A 214 10.32 -9.91 -4.90
C ASP A 214 11.47 -9.51 -3.98
N ASP A 215 11.33 -8.41 -3.25
CA ASP A 215 12.32 -7.78 -2.38
C ASP A 215 11.75 -7.49 -0.98
N VAL A 216 11.14 -8.50 -0.35
CA VAL A 216 10.52 -8.37 0.97
C VAL A 216 11.03 -9.39 1.97
N LYS A 217 11.11 -8.98 3.24
CA LYS A 217 11.29 -9.87 4.40
C LYS A 217 9.94 -10.11 5.06
N CYS A 218 9.69 -11.37 5.40
CA CYS A 218 8.47 -11.81 6.07
C CYS A 218 8.68 -11.88 7.58
N LEU A 219 7.74 -11.38 8.38
CA LEU A 219 7.76 -11.56 9.82
C LEU A 219 7.51 -13.03 10.23
N PRO A 220 8.16 -13.53 11.29
CA PRO A 220 7.86 -14.86 11.82
C PRO A 220 6.37 -15.04 12.15
N GLY A 221 5.79 -16.15 11.72
CA GLY A 221 4.38 -16.47 11.99
C GLY A 221 3.37 -15.61 11.22
N PHE A 222 3.78 -14.93 10.15
CA PHE A 222 2.88 -14.09 9.34
C PHE A 222 1.67 -14.89 8.79
N VAL A 223 1.87 -16.17 8.45
CA VAL A 223 0.80 -17.05 7.97
C VAL A 223 -0.25 -17.26 9.07
N THR A 224 0.18 -17.59 10.28
CA THR A 224 -0.72 -17.72 11.44
C THR A 224 -1.53 -16.44 11.67
N GLN A 225 -0.88 -15.27 11.57
CA GLN A 225 -1.57 -13.98 11.71
C GLN A 225 -2.63 -13.77 10.60
N ILE A 226 -2.28 -14.06 9.34
CA ILE A 226 -3.23 -14.00 8.22
C ILE A 226 -4.42 -14.94 8.45
N VAL A 227 -4.16 -16.19 8.86
CA VAL A 227 -5.22 -17.19 9.12
C VAL A 227 -6.14 -16.74 10.25
N SER A 228 -5.59 -16.20 11.33
CA SER A 228 -6.38 -15.64 12.44
C SER A 228 -7.29 -14.50 11.98
N ILE A 229 -6.76 -13.60 11.17
CA ILE A 229 -7.53 -12.49 10.60
C ILE A 229 -8.61 -13.00 9.65
N LEU A 230 -8.29 -13.94 8.75
CA LEU A 230 -9.30 -14.55 7.87
C LEU A 230 -10.45 -15.17 8.66
N SER A 231 -10.14 -15.86 9.76
CA SER A 231 -11.14 -16.45 10.65
C SER A 231 -12.01 -15.39 11.33
N ALA A 232 -11.41 -14.29 11.81
CA ALA A 232 -12.15 -13.17 12.42
C ALA A 232 -13.03 -12.41 11.41
N TRP A 233 -12.70 -12.48 10.12
CA TRP A 233 -13.37 -11.76 9.04
C TRP A 233 -14.22 -12.65 8.13
N GLU A 234 -14.40 -13.92 8.45
CA GLU A 234 -15.13 -14.90 7.63
C GLU A 234 -16.56 -14.45 7.28
N ARG A 235 -17.24 -13.77 8.21
CA ARG A 235 -18.62 -13.28 8.05
C ARG A 235 -18.73 -11.85 7.53
N ARG A 236 -17.61 -11.18 7.27
CA ARG A 236 -17.57 -9.79 6.81
C ARG A 236 -17.37 -9.76 5.30
N LEU A 237 -18.00 -8.79 4.64
CA LEU A 237 -17.75 -8.52 3.23
C LEU A 237 -16.53 -7.61 3.12
N TRP A 238 -15.54 -8.03 2.35
CA TRP A 238 -14.34 -7.26 2.05
C TRP A 238 -13.81 -7.62 0.67
N VAL A 239 -13.08 -6.70 0.04
CA VAL A 239 -12.48 -6.90 -1.29
C VAL A 239 -11.00 -7.24 -1.18
N THR A 240 -10.27 -6.50 -0.34
CA THR A 240 -8.86 -6.75 -0.05
C THR A 240 -8.56 -6.54 1.43
N LEU A 241 -7.66 -7.34 1.99
CA LEU A 241 -7.03 -7.12 3.30
C LEU A 241 -5.56 -6.77 3.08
N GLU A 242 -5.07 -5.74 3.77
CA GLU A 242 -3.73 -5.21 3.56
C GLU A 242 -2.84 -5.40 4.77
N PHE A 243 -1.71 -6.09 4.57
CA PHE A 243 -0.73 -6.40 5.62
C PHE A 243 0.56 -5.60 5.48
N CYS A 244 0.61 -4.67 4.53
CA CYS A 244 1.69 -3.71 4.36
C CYS A 244 1.11 -2.39 3.78
N PRO A 245 1.44 -1.22 4.35
CA PRO A 245 1.03 0.08 3.80
C PRO A 245 1.74 0.41 2.48
N LEU A 246 2.90 -0.20 2.23
CA LEU A 246 3.77 0.18 1.12
C LEU A 246 3.35 -0.50 -0.17
N GLY A 247 3.06 0.31 -1.19
CA GLY A 247 2.88 -0.13 -2.57
C GLY A 247 1.87 -1.27 -2.73
N PHE A 248 2.24 -2.28 -3.50
CA PHE A 248 1.38 -3.43 -3.80
C PHE A 248 1.72 -4.68 -2.95
N ILE A 249 2.47 -4.47 -1.87
CA ILE A 249 2.91 -5.53 -0.96
C ILE A 249 1.78 -5.91 0.00
N GLY A 250 1.67 -7.21 0.29
CA GLY A 250 0.80 -7.72 1.34
C GLY A 250 -0.69 -7.52 1.05
N LYS A 251 -1.09 -7.48 -0.22
CA LYS A 251 -2.50 -7.35 -0.62
C LYS A 251 -3.11 -8.73 -0.75
N LEU A 252 -4.09 -9.04 0.11
CA LEU A 252 -4.76 -10.33 0.16
C LEU A 252 -6.15 -10.23 -0.48
N PHE A 253 -6.42 -11.13 -1.42
CA PHE A 253 -7.67 -11.21 -2.15
C PHE A 253 -8.33 -12.57 -1.94
N HIS A 254 -9.65 -12.60 -2.07
CA HIS A 254 -10.36 -13.84 -2.36
C HIS A 254 -10.00 -14.31 -3.77
N THR A 255 -9.56 -15.56 -3.92
CA THR A 255 -9.15 -16.09 -5.23
C THR A 255 -10.29 -16.05 -6.26
N ARG A 256 -11.54 -16.28 -5.81
CA ARG A 256 -12.75 -16.20 -6.66
C ARG A 256 -12.98 -14.82 -7.28
N ASP A 257 -12.44 -13.77 -6.67
CA ASP A 257 -12.66 -12.38 -7.10
C ASP A 257 -11.50 -11.86 -7.96
N LEU A 258 -10.37 -12.60 -8.02
CA LEU A 258 -9.21 -12.26 -8.86
C LEU A 258 -9.57 -12.01 -10.32
N PRO A 259 -10.44 -12.80 -10.99
CA PRO A 259 -10.77 -12.52 -12.38
C PRO A 259 -11.24 -11.08 -12.60
N TYR A 260 -12.09 -10.52 -11.74
CA TYR A 260 -12.57 -9.15 -11.92
C TYR A 260 -11.43 -8.13 -11.84
N PHE A 261 -10.53 -8.27 -10.87
CA PHE A 261 -9.40 -7.38 -10.70
C PHE A 261 -8.35 -7.56 -11.82
N VAL A 262 -8.08 -8.78 -12.25
CA VAL A 262 -7.19 -9.09 -13.39
C VAL A 262 -7.69 -8.41 -14.66
N HIS A 263 -8.99 -8.51 -14.97
CA HIS A 263 -9.55 -7.83 -16.12
C HIS A 263 -9.40 -6.31 -15.96
N PHE A 264 -9.68 -5.75 -14.79
CA PHE A 264 -9.49 -4.33 -14.51
C PHE A 264 -8.03 -3.88 -14.74
N LEU A 265 -7.05 -4.62 -14.24
CA LEU A 265 -5.63 -4.34 -14.49
C LEU A 265 -5.30 -4.35 -15.98
N LEU A 266 -5.80 -5.33 -16.73
CA LEU A 266 -5.57 -5.41 -18.18
C LEU A 266 -6.30 -4.34 -18.98
N LEU A 267 -7.40 -3.77 -18.48
CA LEU A 267 -8.09 -2.64 -19.10
C LEU A 267 -7.30 -1.34 -19.00
N PHE A 268 -6.60 -1.14 -17.88
CA PHE A 268 -5.96 0.12 -17.50
C PHE A 268 -4.45 0.01 -17.30
N TYR A 269 -3.83 -1.05 -17.84
CA TYR A 269 -2.43 -1.35 -17.58
C TYR A 269 -1.48 -0.21 -17.97
N GLN A 270 -1.85 0.62 -18.95
CA GLN A 270 -1.04 1.75 -19.45
C GLN A 270 -1.32 3.09 -18.76
N GLU A 271 -2.30 3.17 -17.87
CA GLU A 271 -2.74 4.45 -17.33
C GLU A 271 -1.99 4.83 -16.06
N MET A 272 -1.75 3.86 -15.17
CA MET A 272 -1.14 4.12 -13.87
C MET A 272 -0.58 2.84 -13.23
N PRO A 273 0.27 2.97 -12.20
CA PRO A 273 0.78 1.83 -11.44
C PRO A 273 -0.32 1.05 -10.68
N CYS A 274 0.00 -0.20 -10.32
CA CYS A 274 -0.97 -1.18 -9.82
C CYS A 274 -1.64 -0.80 -8.49
N ASP A 275 -0.93 -0.11 -7.59
CA ASP A 275 -1.43 0.41 -6.32
C ASP A 275 -2.51 1.49 -6.52
N TYR A 276 -2.31 2.39 -7.48
CA TYR A 276 -3.33 3.35 -7.89
C TYR A 276 -4.53 2.64 -8.54
N LEU A 277 -4.28 1.68 -9.43
CA LEU A 277 -5.36 0.88 -10.04
C LEU A 277 -6.21 0.15 -8.99
N LEU A 278 -5.59 -0.44 -7.97
CA LEU A 278 -6.31 -1.07 -6.85
C LEU A 278 -7.16 -0.04 -6.10
N SER A 279 -6.61 1.13 -5.80
CA SER A 279 -7.35 2.20 -5.13
C SER A 279 -8.59 2.63 -5.95
N HIS A 280 -8.44 2.78 -7.27
CA HIS A 280 -9.56 3.06 -8.15
C HIS A 280 -10.59 1.93 -8.21
N PHE A 281 -10.13 0.67 -8.26
CA PHE A 281 -11.01 -0.50 -8.24
C PHE A 281 -11.86 -0.56 -6.95
N LEU A 282 -11.25 -0.32 -5.79
CA LEU A 282 -11.95 -0.27 -4.50
C LEU A 282 -12.97 0.88 -4.46
N ASN A 283 -12.60 2.06 -4.96
CA ASN A 283 -13.49 3.22 -5.05
C ASN A 283 -14.73 2.93 -5.91
N LEU A 284 -14.57 2.23 -7.04
CA LEU A 284 -15.70 1.82 -7.89
C LEU A 284 -16.66 0.88 -7.15
N LEU A 285 -16.13 0.04 -6.26
CA LEU A 285 -16.90 -0.87 -5.41
C LEU A 285 -17.44 -0.20 -4.14
N LYS A 286 -17.14 1.09 -3.91
CA LYS A 286 -17.43 1.83 -2.68
C LYS A 286 -16.90 1.12 -1.43
N GLN A 287 -15.68 0.60 -1.53
CA GLN A 287 -14.98 -0.10 -0.45
C GLN A 287 -13.72 0.66 -0.08
N ASN A 288 -13.37 0.63 1.20
CA ASN A 288 -12.11 1.15 1.70
C ASN A 288 -11.13 0.00 1.95
N PRO A 289 -9.81 0.21 1.75
CA PRO A 289 -8.82 -0.78 2.11
C PRO A 289 -8.85 -1.04 3.63
N ILE A 290 -8.79 -2.32 4.01
CA ILE A 290 -8.72 -2.75 5.41
C ILE A 290 -7.27 -3.08 5.72
N GLN A 291 -6.59 -2.12 6.34
CA GLN A 291 -5.17 -2.23 6.64
C GLN A 291 -4.93 -2.71 8.07
N PHE A 292 -4.01 -3.66 8.22
CA PHE A 292 -3.56 -4.19 9.51
C PHE A 292 -2.18 -3.65 9.88
N SER A 293 -1.98 -3.44 11.18
CA SER A 293 -0.71 -3.01 11.77
C SER A 293 -0.41 -3.86 13.01
N PRO A 294 0.85 -4.26 13.24
CA PRO A 294 2.05 -3.94 12.46
C PRO A 294 2.11 -4.64 11.08
N SER A 295 2.95 -4.13 10.17
CA SER A 295 3.16 -4.72 8.84
C SER A 295 3.75 -6.12 8.96
N LEU A 296 3.24 -7.09 8.19
CA LEU A 296 3.79 -8.46 8.14
C LEU A 296 4.97 -8.60 7.18
N PHE A 297 5.19 -7.58 6.35
CA PHE A 297 6.21 -7.54 5.30
C PHE A 297 7.07 -6.28 5.41
N GLN A 298 8.35 -6.42 5.12
CA GLN A 298 9.31 -5.32 5.13
C GLN A 298 10.13 -5.29 3.84
N HIS A 299 10.11 -4.15 3.14
CA HIS A 299 10.85 -3.96 1.87
C HIS A 299 12.38 -3.88 2.08
N VAL A 300 13.15 -4.55 1.23
CA VAL A 300 14.61 -4.77 1.37
C VAL A 300 15.44 -3.51 1.09
N ASP A 301 15.01 -2.60 0.21
CA ASP A 301 15.72 -1.31 0.05
C ASP A 301 15.73 -0.45 1.33
N LYS A 302 14.86 -0.75 2.30
CA LYS A 302 14.90 -0.12 3.63
C LYS A 302 15.89 -0.79 4.58
N PHE A 303 16.57 -1.89 4.20
CA PHE A 303 17.53 -2.59 5.06
C PHE A 303 18.88 -1.86 5.20
N ASN A 304 19.28 -1.08 4.18
CA ASN A 304 20.40 -0.12 4.29
C ASN A 304 19.94 1.28 4.74
N SER A 305 18.66 1.42 5.07
CA SER A 305 18.04 2.65 5.56
C SER A 305 17.21 2.35 6.81
N PHE A 306 17.80 1.60 7.74
CA PHE A 306 17.45 1.67 9.17
C PHE A 306 18.15 2.86 9.86
N LYS A 307 18.28 3.98 9.14
CA LYS A 307 17.75 5.21 9.72
C LYS A 307 16.27 5.17 9.41
N GLU A 308 15.48 4.85 10.44
CA GLU A 308 14.04 5.03 10.51
C GLU A 308 13.49 5.74 9.28
N VAL A 309 12.72 5.05 8.45
CA VAL A 309 11.90 5.75 7.45
C VAL A 309 10.87 6.53 8.26
N GLU A 310 11.27 7.72 8.67
CA GLU A 310 10.45 8.91 8.67
C GLU A 310 9.63 8.83 7.38
N GLU A 311 8.39 8.37 7.51
CA GLU A 311 7.32 8.92 6.69
C GLU A 311 7.53 10.45 6.65
N ASN A 312 7.13 11.14 5.59
CA ASN A 312 7.17 12.61 5.54
C ASN A 312 6.15 13.23 6.53
N ILE A 313 6.24 12.89 7.82
CA ILE A 313 5.47 13.39 8.96
C ILE A 313 5.99 14.79 9.35
N GLY A 314 7.16 15.18 8.83
CA GLY A 314 7.86 16.41 9.21
C GLY A 314 8.59 16.24 10.54
N TYR A 315 9.17 17.31 11.06
CA TYR A 315 9.82 17.29 12.37
C TYR A 315 8.76 17.19 13.49
N PRO A 316 9.05 16.44 14.57
CA PRO A 316 8.17 16.38 15.73
C PRO A 316 7.93 17.77 16.31
N SER A 317 6.69 18.01 16.71
CA SER A 317 6.26 19.32 17.22
C SER A 317 6.62 19.51 18.69
N ASN A 318 6.61 18.41 19.47
CA ASN A 318 6.82 18.36 20.91
C ASN A 318 6.29 19.61 21.65
N PRO A 319 4.95 19.82 21.68
CA PRO A 319 4.36 20.98 22.35
C PRO A 319 4.77 21.07 23.82
N ALA A 320 4.73 22.28 24.38
CA ALA A 320 5.15 22.56 25.74
C ALA A 320 4.49 21.60 26.75
N ALA A 321 5.33 20.93 27.54
CA ALA A 321 4.94 19.87 28.45
C ALA A 321 5.83 19.84 29.70
N THR A 322 5.35 19.17 30.73
CA THR A 322 6.13 18.82 31.92
C THR A 322 6.16 17.32 32.07
N LEU A 323 7.34 16.76 32.36
CA LEU A 323 7.49 15.32 32.56
C LEU A 323 7.35 14.98 34.04
N TYR A 324 6.62 13.89 34.32
CA TYR A 324 6.45 13.31 35.65
C TYR A 324 6.83 11.84 35.62
N THR A 325 7.41 11.35 36.71
CA THR A 325 7.81 9.94 36.81
C THR A 325 7.76 9.48 38.26
N ASN A 326 7.60 8.17 38.47
CA ASN A 326 7.83 7.51 39.75
C ASN A 326 9.20 6.77 39.80
N LEU A 327 10.05 6.96 38.78
CA LEU A 327 11.43 6.49 38.78
C LEU A 327 12.24 7.30 39.81
N ASN A 328 13.26 6.66 40.39
CA ASN A 328 14.11 7.29 41.40
C ASN A 328 15.15 8.21 40.76
N VAL A 329 14.72 9.41 40.34
CA VAL A 329 15.57 10.40 39.66
C VAL A 329 16.26 11.27 40.70
N THR A 330 17.60 11.29 40.69
CA THR A 330 18.43 12.08 41.62
C THR A 330 18.54 13.56 41.22
N ASP A 331 18.34 13.88 39.93
CA ASP A 331 18.31 15.24 39.41
C ASP A 331 17.23 15.40 38.32
N ASN A 332 16.17 16.15 38.62
CA ASN A 332 15.05 16.39 37.70
C ASN A 332 15.47 17.16 36.43
N SER A 333 16.65 17.80 36.41
CA SER A 333 17.13 18.54 35.24
C SER A 333 17.41 17.64 34.02
N ASN A 334 17.56 16.32 34.23
CA ASN A 334 17.77 15.34 33.15
C ASN A 334 16.46 14.69 32.65
N LEU A 335 15.33 14.90 33.34
CA LEU A 335 14.07 14.24 32.96
C LEU A 335 13.54 14.76 31.62
N MET A 336 13.64 16.07 31.42
CA MET A 336 13.18 16.73 30.18
C MET A 336 13.95 16.28 28.95
N SER A 337 15.15 15.72 29.11
CA SER A 337 15.95 15.16 28.00
C SER A 337 15.29 13.98 27.31
N ALA A 338 14.32 13.31 27.93
CA ALA A 338 13.50 12.29 27.26
C ALA A 338 12.52 12.86 26.22
N TYR A 339 12.23 14.17 26.27
CA TYR A 339 11.23 14.85 25.44
C TYR A 339 11.79 16.03 24.63
N SER A 340 13.06 16.36 24.84
CA SER A 340 13.73 17.38 24.04
C SER A 340 14.01 16.86 22.62
N LEU A 341 14.09 17.82 21.68
CA LEU A 341 14.38 17.57 20.28
C LEU A 341 15.88 17.60 19.95
N ASP A 342 16.73 17.85 20.96
CA ASP A 342 18.18 17.78 20.82
C ASP A 342 18.67 16.34 21.01
N ASN A 343 19.98 16.09 20.85
CA ASN A 343 20.55 14.76 21.01
C ASN A 343 20.76 14.35 22.49
N SER A 344 20.05 14.98 23.45
CA SER A 344 20.12 14.57 24.85
C SER A 344 19.20 13.37 25.09
N TYR A 345 19.43 12.66 26.20
CA TYR A 345 18.67 11.47 26.57
C TYR A 345 18.52 11.40 28.09
N PHE A 346 17.43 10.78 28.54
CA PHE A 346 17.24 10.46 29.93
C PHE A 346 17.82 9.08 30.25
N TYR A 347 18.60 8.97 31.31
CA TYR A 347 19.16 7.70 31.79
C TYR A 347 18.75 7.45 33.24
N ILE A 348 18.41 6.20 33.54
CA ILE A 348 18.16 5.72 34.90
C ILE A 348 18.82 4.36 35.11
N GLU A 349 19.36 4.11 36.31
CA GLU A 349 20.08 2.86 36.61
C GLU A 349 19.18 1.63 36.72
N GLU A 350 17.96 1.79 37.23
CA GLU A 350 16.99 0.72 37.40
C GLU A 350 15.57 1.23 37.18
N ALA A 351 14.75 0.43 36.49
CA ALA A 351 13.31 0.68 36.34
C ALA A 351 12.54 -0.58 36.73
N LYS A 352 11.60 -0.48 37.67
CA LYS A 352 10.80 -1.62 38.12
C LYS A 352 9.53 -1.76 37.28
N ALA A 353 9.00 -2.97 37.18
CA ALA A 353 7.65 -3.17 36.65
C ALA A 353 6.65 -2.26 37.40
N GLY A 354 5.84 -1.50 36.66
CA GLY A 354 4.95 -0.47 37.21
C GLY A 354 5.56 0.93 37.29
N SER A 355 6.84 1.10 36.93
CA SER A 355 7.42 2.42 36.74
C SER A 355 6.86 3.10 35.49
N TYR A 356 6.80 4.42 35.50
CA TYR A 356 6.28 5.19 34.37
C TYR A 356 7.00 6.52 34.18
N LEU A 357 6.94 7.03 32.96
CA LEU A 357 7.31 8.38 32.57
C LEU A 357 6.13 8.98 31.79
N THR A 358 5.57 10.07 32.30
CA THR A 358 4.39 10.75 31.75
C THR A 358 4.77 12.12 31.24
N VAL A 359 4.56 12.36 29.94
CA VAL A 359 4.58 13.69 29.33
C VAL A 359 3.21 14.32 29.53
N PHE A 360 3.14 15.38 30.34
CA PHE A 360 1.91 16.13 30.62
C PHE A 360 1.90 17.43 29.81
N LEU A 361 1.08 17.49 28.76
CA LEU A 361 0.99 18.64 27.88
C LEU A 361 0.36 19.83 28.60
N HIS A 362 0.97 21.01 28.52
CA HIS A 362 0.39 22.22 29.13
C HIS A 362 -0.97 22.54 28.49
N ILE A 363 -1.03 22.42 27.16
CA ILE A 363 -2.24 22.57 26.36
C ILE A 363 -2.58 21.22 25.70
N PRO A 364 -3.78 20.66 25.92
CA PRO A 364 -4.20 19.45 25.22
C PRO A 364 -4.17 19.65 23.69
N ALA A 365 -3.62 18.67 22.96
CA ALA A 365 -3.39 18.78 21.52
C ALA A 365 -3.93 17.57 20.74
N ILE A 366 -4.26 17.77 19.47
CA ILE A 366 -4.62 16.65 18.57
C ILE A 366 -3.31 16.01 18.13
N VAL A 367 -2.89 14.97 18.84
CA VAL A 367 -1.70 14.18 18.52
C VAL A 367 -2.08 13.16 17.44
N PHE A 368 -1.43 13.23 16.29
CA PHE A 368 -1.67 12.29 15.19
C PHE A 368 -0.58 11.22 15.07
N HIS A 369 0.60 11.46 15.63
CA HIS A 369 1.71 10.51 15.63
C HIS A 369 2.51 10.56 16.92
N VAL A 370 2.95 9.39 17.40
CA VAL A 370 3.79 9.23 18.59
C VAL A 370 4.91 8.26 18.29
N GLN A 371 6.14 8.67 18.62
CA GLN A 371 7.32 7.83 18.56
C GLN A 371 8.01 7.82 19.93
N VAL A 372 8.40 6.65 20.41
CA VAL A 372 9.19 6.47 21.63
C VAL A 372 10.41 5.64 21.31
N LEU A 373 11.59 6.15 21.63
CA LEU A 373 12.88 5.53 21.37
C LEU A 373 13.63 5.31 22.69
N THR A 374 13.96 4.06 22.98
CA THR A 374 14.79 3.68 24.14
C THR A 374 16.11 3.02 23.70
N GLY A 375 17.05 2.89 24.64
CA GLY A 375 18.39 2.32 24.41
C GLY A 375 19.38 3.23 23.70
N SER A 376 20.63 2.77 23.59
CA SER A 376 21.73 3.47 22.91
C SER A 376 21.64 3.35 21.38
N GLU A 377 22.16 4.35 20.66
CA GLU A 377 22.17 4.36 19.18
C GLU A 377 23.15 3.35 18.55
N LEU A 378 24.21 2.98 19.27
CA LEU A 378 25.35 2.26 18.71
C LEU A 378 25.45 0.78 19.13
N LYS A 379 24.68 0.39 20.14
CA LYS A 379 24.59 -0.98 20.67
C LYS A 379 23.20 -1.14 21.28
N GLU A 380 22.55 -2.28 21.10
CA GLU A 380 21.23 -2.62 21.66
C GLU A 380 21.26 -2.77 23.20
N GLU A 381 21.95 -1.86 23.90
CA GLU A 381 22.13 -1.82 25.35
C GLU A 381 21.16 -0.79 25.97
N ASN A 382 20.71 -1.06 27.20
CA ASN A 382 19.82 -0.19 27.99
C ASN A 382 18.44 0.09 27.35
N GLN A 383 17.94 -0.83 26.52
CA GLN A 383 16.60 -0.77 25.91
C GLN A 383 15.51 -1.20 26.88
N LEU A 384 14.31 -0.65 26.71
CA LEU A 384 13.11 -1.17 27.36
C LEU A 384 12.48 -2.25 26.48
N GLU A 385 12.83 -3.51 26.70
CA GLU A 385 12.30 -4.64 25.93
C GLU A 385 10.79 -4.83 26.14
N GLU A 386 10.33 -4.66 27.39
CA GLU A 386 8.93 -4.80 27.76
C GLU A 386 8.40 -3.51 28.40
N GLY A 387 7.73 -2.72 27.57
CA GLY A 387 6.98 -1.56 28.00
C GLY A 387 5.84 -1.24 27.04
N GLN A 388 5.02 -0.28 27.41
CA GLN A 388 3.90 0.17 26.60
C GLN A 388 3.74 1.68 26.63
N VAL A 389 3.15 2.23 25.57
CA VAL A 389 2.83 3.66 25.44
C VAL A 389 1.32 3.83 25.48
N GLU A 390 0.86 4.78 26.27
CA GLU A 390 -0.55 5.03 26.53
C GLU A 390 -0.88 6.52 26.38
N LEU A 391 -2.11 6.82 25.97
CA LEU A 391 -2.62 8.19 25.79
C LEU A 391 -3.72 8.49 26.80
N GLY A 392 -3.58 9.59 27.52
CA GLY A 392 -4.58 10.14 28.42
C GLY A 392 -5.21 11.40 27.84
N TYR A 393 -6.53 11.52 27.94
CA TYR A 393 -7.30 12.63 27.35
C TYR A 393 -7.84 13.61 28.40
N ASP A 394 -8.22 13.11 29.57
CA ASP A 394 -8.80 13.90 30.67
C ASP A 394 -7.86 13.93 31.89
N SER A 395 -7.72 15.10 32.52
CA SER A 395 -6.91 15.32 33.73
C SER A 395 -7.70 16.06 34.81
N THR A 396 -9.00 15.77 34.91
CA THR A 396 -9.92 16.54 35.75
C THR A 396 -9.66 16.39 37.25
N ASN A 397 -9.11 15.25 37.70
CA ASN A 397 -8.86 14.99 39.12
C ASN A 397 -7.37 14.89 39.51
N ARG A 398 -6.45 14.99 38.55
CA ARG A 398 -5.00 14.84 38.78
C ARG A 398 -4.22 16.01 38.16
N VAL A 399 -3.33 16.60 38.95
CA VAL A 399 -2.51 17.76 38.54
C VAL A 399 -1.30 17.34 37.69
N THR A 400 -0.82 16.12 37.88
CA THR A 400 0.45 15.64 37.31
C THR A 400 0.28 14.41 36.42
N ASP A 401 -0.95 13.99 36.14
CA ASP A 401 -1.29 12.74 35.46
C ASP A 401 -2.70 12.83 34.85
N CYS A 402 -3.08 11.85 34.02
CA CYS A 402 -4.43 11.74 33.49
C CYS A 402 -5.26 10.74 34.30
N ASP A 403 -6.58 10.93 34.27
CA ASP A 403 -7.53 10.10 35.03
C ASP A 403 -7.61 8.69 34.46
N ASP A 404 -7.65 8.59 33.13
CA ASP A 404 -7.72 7.34 32.37
C ASP A 404 -6.74 7.36 31.20
N TYR A 405 -6.32 6.16 30.80
CA TYR A 405 -5.35 5.92 29.74
C TYR A 405 -5.85 4.86 28.75
N VAL A 406 -5.56 5.10 27.48
CA VAL A 406 -5.81 4.16 26.37
C VAL A 406 -4.49 3.68 25.82
N LEU A 407 -4.32 2.36 25.70
CA LEU A 407 -3.11 1.76 25.13
C LEU A 407 -2.95 2.15 23.65
N LEU A 408 -1.81 2.77 23.31
CA LEU A 408 -1.42 3.04 21.94
C LEU A 408 -0.64 1.86 21.34
N GLY A 409 0.26 1.26 22.11
CA GLY A 409 0.98 0.06 21.70
C GLY A 409 2.09 -0.35 22.65
N MET A 410 2.60 -1.56 22.44
CA MET A 410 3.79 -2.07 23.12
C MET A 410 5.05 -1.56 22.40
N LEU A 411 6.15 -1.41 23.15
CA LEU A 411 7.47 -1.26 22.52
C LEU A 411 7.89 -2.59 21.88
N ILE A 412 8.55 -2.50 20.73
CA ILE A 412 9.17 -3.61 20.01
C ILE A 412 10.64 -3.24 19.85
N ASN A 413 11.54 -4.06 20.41
CA ASN A 413 12.99 -3.78 20.46
C ASN A 413 13.30 -2.38 21.01
N GLY A 414 12.64 -2.00 22.11
CA GLY A 414 12.84 -0.69 22.74
C GLY A 414 12.28 0.49 21.96
N THR A 415 11.46 0.28 20.93
CA THR A 415 10.88 1.36 20.12
C THR A 415 9.39 1.23 19.93
N LEU A 416 8.69 2.37 19.84
CA LEU A 416 7.32 2.46 19.36
C LEU A 416 7.25 3.59 18.34
N ASN A 417 6.59 3.35 17.20
CA ASN A 417 6.34 4.38 16.20
C ASN A 417 4.95 4.16 15.61
N LYS A 418 3.96 4.99 15.99
CA LYS A 418 2.55 4.75 15.67
C LYS A 418 1.76 6.01 15.38
N HIS A 419 0.88 5.91 14.38
CA HIS A 419 -0.23 6.84 14.18
C HIS A 419 -1.32 6.63 15.23
N VAL A 420 -1.93 7.74 15.64
CA VAL A 420 -3.00 7.76 16.62
C VAL A 420 -4.34 7.66 15.89
N LEU A 421 -4.97 6.47 15.94
CA LEU A 421 -6.22 6.15 15.24
C LEU A 421 -7.43 7.02 15.66
N SER A 422 -7.31 7.77 16.76
CA SER A 422 -8.37 8.68 17.22
C SER A 422 -8.38 10.04 16.49
N GLU A 423 -7.60 10.25 15.43
CA GLU A 423 -7.62 11.46 14.60
C GLU A 423 -9.05 11.82 14.15
N ASP A 424 -9.83 10.82 13.67
CA ASP A 424 -11.22 11.01 13.20
C ASP A 424 -12.20 11.42 14.32
N SER A 425 -11.82 11.29 15.59
CA SER A 425 -12.66 11.62 16.74
C SER A 425 -12.48 13.06 17.25
N GLY A 426 -11.44 13.77 16.80
CA GLY A 426 -11.12 15.14 17.26
C GLY A 426 -10.71 15.25 18.74
N LYS A 427 -10.47 14.13 19.43
CA LYS A 427 -10.09 14.12 20.85
C LYS A 427 -8.67 14.67 21.04
N LYS A 428 -8.50 15.52 22.06
CA LYS A 428 -7.21 16.14 22.40
C LYS A 428 -6.52 15.33 23.50
N VAL A 429 -5.30 14.89 23.22
CA VAL A 429 -4.44 14.21 24.18
C VAL A 429 -3.90 15.23 25.18
N LYS A 430 -3.94 14.87 26.46
CA LYS A 430 -3.36 15.64 27.58
C LYS A 430 -2.09 14.98 28.13
N CYS A 431 -2.05 13.65 28.18
CA CYS A 431 -0.92 12.91 28.69
C CYS A 431 -0.45 11.84 27.70
N VAL A 432 0.86 11.64 27.60
CA VAL A 432 1.48 10.49 26.92
C VAL A 432 2.35 9.77 27.93
N ARG A 433 2.07 8.50 28.21
CA ARG A 433 2.75 7.74 29.25
C ARG A 433 3.51 6.57 28.66
N LEU A 434 4.81 6.53 28.94
CA LEU A 434 5.66 5.34 28.79
C LEU A 434 5.57 4.55 30.10
N PHE A 435 5.05 3.33 30.03
CA PHE A 435 4.83 2.46 31.18
C PHE A 435 5.72 1.21 31.07
N VAL A 436 6.48 0.94 32.14
CA VAL A 436 7.42 -0.18 32.25
C VAL A 436 6.67 -1.42 32.72
N THR A 437 6.60 -2.46 31.88
CA THR A 437 5.85 -3.68 32.21
C THR A 437 6.73 -4.78 32.80
N ALA A 438 8.03 -4.79 32.51
CA ALA A 438 9.00 -5.67 33.15
C ALA A 438 10.18 -4.89 33.77
N THR A 439 10.74 -5.42 34.85
CA THR A 439 11.85 -4.81 35.57
C THR A 439 13.13 -4.85 34.73
N VAL A 440 13.79 -3.70 34.59
CA VAL A 440 15.09 -3.51 33.94
C VAL A 440 16.15 -3.22 35.02
N SER A 441 17.10 -4.13 35.19
CA SER A 441 18.13 -4.08 36.25
C SER A 441 19.51 -3.60 35.77
N SER A 442 19.65 -3.23 34.49
CA SER A 442 20.94 -2.95 33.86
C SER A 442 21.04 -1.55 33.24
N GLY A 443 20.24 -0.58 33.70
CA GLY A 443 20.15 0.75 33.10
C GLY A 443 19.09 0.85 31.99
N LEU A 444 18.37 1.98 31.96
CA LEU A 444 17.38 2.31 30.93
C LEU A 444 17.69 3.69 30.36
N ILE A 445 17.81 3.76 29.03
CA ILE A 445 17.92 5.02 28.29
C ILE A 445 16.59 5.30 27.60
N VAL A 446 16.03 6.48 27.80
CA VAL A 446 14.93 7.02 26.99
C VAL A 446 15.51 8.16 26.16
N ARG A 447 15.68 7.92 24.86
CA ARG A 447 16.23 8.91 23.92
C ARG A 447 15.19 9.98 23.63
N HIS A 448 14.08 9.58 23.02
CA HIS A 448 13.04 10.53 22.61
C HIS A 448 11.64 9.98 22.83
N ILE A 449 10.75 10.85 23.29
CA ILE A 449 9.30 10.75 23.20
C ILE A 449 8.86 11.87 22.27
N ASN A 450 8.64 11.55 21.00
CA ASN A 450 8.31 12.50 19.95
C ASN A 450 6.81 12.50 19.67
N LEU A 451 6.23 13.70 19.59
CA LEU A 451 4.82 13.95 19.34
C LEU A 451 4.65 14.86 18.14
N TRP A 452 3.77 14.47 17.22
CA TRP A 452 3.32 15.33 16.13
C TRP A 452 1.88 15.74 16.38
N VAL A 453 1.65 17.05 16.32
CA VAL A 453 0.34 17.65 16.63
C VAL A 453 -0.13 18.56 15.49
N ARG A 454 -1.45 18.76 15.41
CA ARG A 454 -2.07 19.74 14.51
C ARG A 454 -2.56 20.99 15.22
#